data_AF-A0A1X0QK02-F1
#
_entry.id   AF-A0A1X0QK02-F1
#
_cell.length_a   1.000
_cell.length_b   1.000
_cell.length_c   1.000
_cell.angle_alpha   90.00
_cell.angle_beta   90.00
_cell.angle_gamma   90.00
#
_symmetry.space_group_name_H-M   'P 1'
#
loop_
_entity.id
_entity.type
_entity.pdbx_description
1 polymer ?
#
loop_
_entity_poly.entity_id
_entity_poly.type
_entity_poly.pdbx_seq_one_letter_code
_entity_poly.pdbx_strand_id
1 'polypeptide(L)'
;MINFYESSLKRVFEISENVANYITKKFFDYGEDRKEIKEGEKAINDGSKFSIVLEFEKVYFPYILMNKKRYAGLIYNNPEKPNKIDTKGIEAVRRDNCHLLKKIIDECLNRIFYKRDITSAVEYVKEKVTDLYNDRVDLFDLIISKTYTKTNYAVKSAHVELVEKLKKRGVDVKIGDRIPYVIVSGGKNDKIYDKSEDPLYALENNIPIDIEYYIEHQLSNPIHRLFDPIMDNVSSLFKGVHVAGTKKSKVISGPLKGFLVVKDQCVGCGTPGTILCSGCRRDFPKYLYKIYNEYNEKTKLFNMCWRECQRCMKSTMTEVICVNDGCPIFYKRIKVKKQIEELQGKVNKISSIEW
;
A
#
# COMPACT_ATOMS: atom_id res chain seq x y z
N MET A 1 16.77 7.99 17.94
CA MET A 1 18.21 7.69 17.84
C MET A 1 18.40 6.23 17.42
N ILE A 2 18.70 5.98 16.14
CA ILE A 2 19.00 4.63 15.65
C ILE A 2 20.47 4.36 15.96
N ASN A 3 20.76 3.38 16.82
CA ASN A 3 22.14 2.99 17.13
C ASN A 3 22.67 2.02 16.06
N PHE A 4 23.76 2.39 15.37
CA PHE A 4 24.34 1.64 14.25
C PHE A 4 25.72 1.02 14.55
N TYR A 5 26.22 1.04 15.79
CA TYR A 5 27.55 0.52 16.12
C TYR A 5 27.57 -1.02 16.18
N GLU A 6 28.21 -1.66 15.21
CA GLU A 6 28.29 -3.13 15.11
C GLU A 6 29.05 -3.81 16.26
N SER A 7 30.04 -3.13 16.85
CA SER A 7 30.72 -3.60 18.07
C SER A 7 29.78 -3.75 19.26
N SER A 8 28.63 -3.05 19.24
CA SER A 8 27.60 -3.19 20.27
C SER A 8 26.82 -4.49 20.11
N LEU A 9 26.77 -5.09 18.92
CA LEU A 9 25.93 -6.26 18.67
C LEU A 9 26.43 -7.50 19.43
N LYS A 10 27.72 -7.84 19.29
CA LYS A 10 28.34 -8.96 20.03
C LYS A 10 28.21 -8.78 21.55
N ARG A 11 28.46 -7.57 22.02
CA ARG A 11 28.31 -7.21 23.44
C ARG A 11 26.87 -7.32 23.92
N VAL A 12 25.88 -6.96 23.09
CA VAL A 12 24.45 -7.11 23.42
C VAL A 12 24.06 -8.58 23.48
N PHE A 13 24.59 -9.44 22.60
CA PHE A 13 24.40 -10.89 22.68
C PHE A 13 24.97 -11.46 23.98
N GLU A 14 26.23 -11.14 24.31
CA GLU A 14 26.86 -11.56 25.58
C GLU A 14 26.09 -11.06 26.81
N ILE A 15 25.65 -9.79 26.83
CA ILE A 15 24.85 -9.25 27.93
C ILE A 15 23.49 -9.96 28.02
N SER A 16 22.83 -10.22 26.89
CA SER A 16 21.50 -10.84 26.88
C SER A 16 21.56 -12.28 27.41
N GLU A 17 22.58 -13.03 27.02
CA GLU A 17 22.82 -14.38 27.53
C GLU A 17 23.16 -14.35 29.03
N ASN A 18 24.02 -13.43 29.46
CA ASN A 18 24.33 -13.23 30.87
C ASN A 18 23.10 -12.84 31.71
N VAL A 19 22.23 -11.98 31.20
CA VAL A 19 20.99 -11.56 31.87
C VAL A 19 19.98 -12.72 31.91
N ALA A 20 19.82 -13.46 30.83
CA ALA A 20 18.95 -14.63 30.81
C ALA A 20 19.43 -15.67 31.84
N ASN A 21 20.73 -15.98 31.86
CA ASN A 21 21.33 -16.88 32.84
C ASN A 21 21.21 -16.35 34.28
N TYR A 22 21.45 -15.05 34.49
CA TYR A 22 21.32 -14.42 35.80
C TYR A 22 19.88 -14.43 36.32
N ILE A 23 18.89 -14.07 35.50
CA ILE A 23 17.48 -14.07 35.88
C ILE A 23 17.03 -15.50 36.15
N THR A 24 17.38 -16.45 35.28
CA THR A 24 17.08 -17.88 35.48
C THR A 24 17.63 -18.35 36.82
N LYS A 25 18.93 -18.12 37.06
CA LYS A 25 19.59 -18.47 38.32
C LYS A 25 18.95 -17.79 39.53
N LYS A 26 18.68 -16.48 39.48
CA LYS A 26 18.01 -15.76 40.58
C LYS A 26 16.56 -16.19 40.80
N PHE A 27 15.82 -16.51 39.75
CA PHE A 27 14.43 -16.96 39.87
C PHE A 27 14.37 -18.33 40.56
N PHE A 28 15.38 -19.16 40.32
CA PHE A 28 15.57 -20.43 41.03
C PHE A 28 16.17 -20.25 42.44
N ASP A 29 17.07 -19.28 42.64
CA ASP A 29 17.66 -19.00 43.95
C ASP A 29 16.67 -18.28 44.91
N TYR A 30 15.70 -17.51 44.38
CA TYR A 30 14.64 -16.83 45.18
C TYR A 30 13.39 -17.69 45.39
N GLY A 31 13.45 -18.98 45.06
CA GLY A 31 12.43 -19.98 45.40
C GLY A 31 12.44 -20.42 46.86
N GLU A 32 13.39 -19.97 47.69
CA GLU A 32 13.41 -20.31 49.12
C GLU A 32 13.70 -19.09 50.00
N ASP A 33 12.63 -18.43 50.43
CA ASP A 33 12.56 -17.96 51.81
C ASP A 33 12.39 -19.20 52.70
N ARG A 34 13.49 -19.90 53.00
CA ARG A 34 13.66 -20.72 54.21
C ARG A 34 15.11 -21.18 54.36
N LYS A 35 15.66 -20.81 55.51
CA LYS A 35 16.93 -21.24 56.09
C LYS A 35 17.18 -22.74 55.90
N GLU A 36 18.29 -23.11 55.26
CA GLU A 36 19.35 -24.00 55.77
C GLU A 36 20.21 -24.52 54.61
N ILE A 37 21.35 -23.84 54.39
CA ILE A 37 22.42 -24.32 53.51
C ILE A 37 23.21 -25.34 54.32
N LYS A 38 23.05 -26.65 54.02
CA LYS A 38 24.13 -27.66 54.06
C LYS A 38 23.80 -29.09 53.60
N GLU A 39 22.60 -29.38 53.09
CA GLU A 39 22.28 -30.70 52.47
C GLU A 39 21.89 -30.64 50.98
N GLY A 40 22.06 -29.47 50.34
CA GLY A 40 21.55 -29.18 49.00
C GLY A 40 22.29 -29.79 47.80
N GLU A 41 23.40 -30.52 47.97
CA GLU A 41 24.10 -31.12 46.82
C GLU A 41 23.41 -32.40 46.28
N LYS A 42 22.55 -33.06 47.07
CA LYS A 42 21.76 -34.23 46.62
C LYS A 42 20.36 -33.89 46.10
N ALA A 43 19.84 -32.69 46.35
CA ALA A 43 18.51 -32.28 45.89
C ALA A 43 18.51 -31.67 44.46
N ILE A 44 19.68 -31.30 43.94
CA ILE A 44 19.80 -30.59 42.65
C ILE A 44 19.48 -31.47 41.43
N ASN A 45 19.56 -32.81 41.54
CA ASN A 45 19.36 -33.68 40.37
C ASN A 45 17.94 -34.26 40.18
N ASP A 46 17.08 -34.30 41.20
CA ASP A 46 15.75 -34.96 41.09
C ASP A 46 14.53 -34.07 41.43
N GLY A 47 14.73 -32.77 41.64
CA GLY A 47 13.75 -31.95 42.36
C GLY A 47 13.21 -30.68 41.68
N SER A 48 13.26 -30.52 40.35
CA SER A 48 12.68 -29.32 39.73
C SER A 48 11.15 -29.35 39.77
N LYS A 49 10.56 -28.89 40.88
CA LYS A 49 9.11 -28.77 41.06
C LYS A 49 8.45 -27.71 40.17
N PHE A 50 9.25 -26.98 39.37
CA PHE A 50 8.78 -26.06 38.34
C PHE A 50 9.60 -26.22 37.06
N SER A 51 8.94 -26.67 35.98
CA SER A 51 9.52 -26.79 34.63
C SER A 51 9.52 -25.46 33.88
N ILE A 52 10.08 -24.40 34.46
CA ILE A 52 10.12 -23.08 33.82
C ILE A 52 11.56 -22.76 33.44
N VAL A 53 11.91 -22.96 32.17
CA VAL A 53 13.20 -22.59 31.60
C VAL A 53 13.04 -21.25 30.85
N LEU A 54 13.91 -20.28 31.11
CA LEU A 54 13.99 -19.06 30.31
C LEU A 54 15.04 -19.27 29.22
N GLU A 55 14.63 -19.05 27.98
CA GLU A 55 15.51 -19.18 26.81
C GLU A 55 15.72 -17.81 26.17
N PHE A 56 16.97 -17.56 25.74
CA PHE A 56 17.26 -16.42 24.90
C PHE A 56 16.65 -16.64 23.51
N GLU A 57 15.74 -15.75 23.08
CA GLU A 57 15.06 -15.89 21.78
C GLU A 57 15.84 -15.20 20.64
N LYS A 58 16.17 -13.90 20.80
CA LYS A 58 16.71 -13.06 19.71
C LYS A 58 17.21 -11.70 20.17
N VAL A 59 18.06 -11.08 19.35
CA VAL A 59 18.45 -9.65 19.43
C VAL A 59 17.85 -8.85 18.28
N TYR A 60 17.45 -7.60 18.53
CA TYR A 60 17.10 -6.63 17.49
C TYR A 60 18.23 -5.63 17.25
N PHE A 61 18.66 -5.47 16.01
CA PHE A 61 19.60 -4.42 15.63
C PHE A 61 19.65 -4.21 14.11
N PRO A 62 19.41 -3.01 13.57
CA PRO A 62 18.87 -1.84 14.23
C PRO A 62 17.43 -2.06 14.75
N TYR A 63 17.02 -1.23 15.71
CA TYR A 63 15.70 -1.27 16.35
C TYR A 63 15.07 0.12 16.37
N ILE A 64 13.78 0.21 16.05
CA ILE A 64 12.98 1.43 16.12
C ILE A 64 11.74 1.15 16.95
N LEU A 65 11.62 1.86 18.07
CA LEU A 65 10.41 1.95 18.86
C LEU A 65 9.67 3.21 18.44
N MET A 66 8.49 3.05 17.81
CA MET A 66 7.67 4.18 17.40
C MET A 66 6.70 4.58 18.50
N ASN A 67 6.03 3.60 19.11
CA ASN A 67 5.01 3.80 20.13
C ASN A 67 4.83 2.53 20.97
N LYS A 68 4.01 2.61 22.04
CA LYS A 68 3.62 1.43 22.82
C LYS A 68 3.01 0.36 21.92
N LYS A 69 3.55 -0.86 21.98
CA LYS A 69 3.18 -2.02 21.12
C LYS A 69 3.38 -1.79 19.61
N ARG A 70 4.22 -0.83 19.21
CA ARG A 70 4.53 -0.51 17.81
C ARG A 70 6.03 -0.36 17.62
N TYR A 71 6.66 -1.42 17.13
CA TYR A 71 8.11 -1.45 16.93
C TYR A 71 8.49 -2.26 15.71
N ALA A 72 9.65 -1.91 15.15
CA ALA A 72 10.29 -2.61 14.07
C ALA A 72 11.74 -2.89 14.47
N GLY A 73 12.26 -4.06 14.11
CA GLY A 73 13.67 -4.34 14.33
C GLY A 73 14.15 -5.45 13.44
N LEU A 74 15.43 -5.41 13.08
CA LEU A 74 16.06 -6.48 12.33
C LEU A 74 16.50 -7.59 13.30
N ILE A 75 15.95 -8.79 13.12
CA ILE A 75 16.22 -9.94 14.00
C ILE A 75 17.59 -10.52 13.68
N TYR A 76 18.38 -10.75 14.73
CA TYR A 76 19.59 -11.55 14.71
C TYR A 76 19.39 -12.77 15.62
N ASN A 77 19.56 -13.95 15.04
CA ASN A 77 19.66 -15.22 15.78
C ASN A 77 21.13 -15.61 16.01
N ASN A 78 22.04 -15.07 15.18
CA ASN A 78 23.48 -15.16 15.32
C ASN A 78 24.08 -13.77 15.04
N PRO A 79 25.32 -13.49 15.50
CA PRO A 79 25.90 -12.16 15.39
C PRO A 79 26.43 -11.80 13.99
N GLU A 80 26.46 -12.76 13.05
CA GLU A 80 27.08 -12.57 11.74
C GLU A 80 26.09 -12.07 10.68
N LYS A 81 24.86 -12.59 10.68
CA LYS A 81 23.89 -12.27 9.62
C LYS A 81 22.48 -12.01 10.17
N PRO A 82 21.83 -10.91 9.71
CA PRO A 82 20.43 -10.69 10.02
C PRO A 82 19.53 -11.74 9.37
N ASN A 83 18.46 -12.12 10.07
CA ASN A 83 17.45 -13.05 9.58
C ASN A 83 16.37 -12.31 8.78
N LYS A 84 15.53 -11.53 9.45
CA LYS A 84 14.43 -10.77 8.84
C LYS A 84 14.04 -9.55 9.67
N ILE A 85 13.33 -8.62 9.05
CA ILE A 85 12.69 -7.52 9.76
C ILE A 85 11.45 -8.08 10.50
N ASP A 86 11.38 -7.88 11.82
CA ASP A 86 10.17 -8.07 12.60
C ASP A 86 9.45 -6.75 12.75
N THR A 87 8.13 -6.78 12.56
CA THR A 87 7.26 -5.64 12.73
C THR A 87 6.11 -6.05 13.64
N LYS A 88 5.94 -5.34 14.75
CA LYS A 88 4.87 -5.59 15.71
C LYS A 88 3.99 -4.37 15.82
N GLY A 89 2.69 -4.56 15.57
CA GLY A 89 1.67 -3.51 15.71
C GLY A 89 1.79 -2.34 14.71
N ILE A 90 2.64 -2.44 13.69
CA ILE A 90 2.76 -1.43 12.63
C ILE A 90 1.56 -1.52 11.69
N GLU A 91 1.14 -0.41 11.13
CA GLU A 91 0.02 -0.34 10.19
C GLU A 91 0.21 -1.22 8.95
N ALA A 92 1.45 -1.45 8.52
CA ALA A 92 1.78 -2.30 7.37
C ALA A 92 1.36 -3.77 7.54
N VAL A 93 1.31 -4.28 8.77
CA VAL A 93 0.85 -5.66 9.06
C VAL A 93 -0.66 -5.75 9.27
N ARG A 94 -1.38 -4.61 9.28
CA ARG A 94 -2.83 -4.58 9.44
C ARG A 94 -3.50 -4.70 8.08
N ARG A 95 -4.49 -5.59 7.98
CA ARG A 95 -5.22 -5.88 6.73
C ARG A 95 -6.23 -4.79 6.33
N ASP A 96 -6.50 -3.86 7.22
CA ASP A 96 -7.55 -2.84 7.05
C ASP A 96 -7.03 -1.55 6.39
N ASN A 97 -5.75 -1.50 6.02
CA ASN A 97 -5.14 -0.38 5.31
C ASN A 97 -4.93 -0.72 3.83
N CYS A 98 -4.73 0.31 2.99
CA CYS A 98 -4.46 0.09 1.58
C CYS A 98 -3.12 -0.64 1.33
N HIS A 99 -3.04 -1.36 0.21
CA HIS A 99 -1.84 -2.12 -0.16
C HIS A 99 -0.61 -1.22 -0.39
N LEU A 100 -0.85 0.00 -0.88
CA LEU A 100 0.18 1.02 -1.10
C LEU A 100 0.93 1.33 0.19
N LEU A 101 0.21 1.53 1.31
CA LEU A 101 0.83 1.84 2.59
C LEU A 101 1.80 0.73 3.01
N LYS A 102 1.37 -0.53 2.86
CA LYS A 102 2.21 -1.69 3.21
C LYS A 102 3.50 -1.68 2.38
N LYS A 103 3.39 -1.52 1.05
CA LYS A 103 4.55 -1.42 0.16
C LYS A 103 5.50 -0.29 0.55
N ILE A 104 4.95 0.89 0.89
CA ILE A 104 5.75 2.05 1.30
C ILE A 104 6.52 1.75 2.58
N ILE A 105 5.84 1.29 3.63
CA ILE A 105 6.48 1.03 4.92
C ILE A 105 7.49 -0.10 4.84
N ASP A 106 7.17 -1.20 4.14
CA ASP A 106 8.09 -2.34 3.99
C ASP A 106 9.37 -1.91 3.27
N GLU A 107 9.27 -1.12 2.20
CA GLU A 107 10.43 -0.61 1.47
C GLU A 107 11.22 0.45 2.27
N CYS A 108 10.54 1.33 3.02
CA CYS A 108 11.21 2.26 3.92
C CYS A 108 11.99 1.51 5.01
N LEU A 109 11.39 0.49 5.64
CA LEU A 109 12.06 -0.34 6.64
C LEU A 109 13.24 -1.10 6.03
N ASN A 110 13.12 -1.60 4.81
CA ASN A 110 14.24 -2.23 4.10
C ASN A 110 15.41 -1.26 3.89
N ARG A 111 15.13 -0.03 3.45
CA ARG A 111 16.16 1.00 3.24
C ARG A 111 16.82 1.45 4.55
N ILE A 112 16.02 1.61 5.61
CA ILE A 112 16.53 2.03 6.92
C ILE A 112 17.34 0.92 7.60
N PHE A 113 16.86 -0.33 7.56
CA PHE A 113 17.50 -1.42 8.31
C PHE A 113 18.61 -2.13 7.55
N TYR A 114 18.44 -2.43 6.27
CA TYR A 114 19.46 -3.12 5.48
C TYR A 114 20.46 -2.16 4.85
N LYS A 115 19.99 -1.07 4.23
CA LYS A 115 20.87 -0.10 3.55
C LYS A 115 21.43 0.98 4.48
N ARG A 116 20.86 1.14 5.68
CA ARG A 116 21.18 2.22 6.63
C ARG A 116 21.08 3.62 6.02
N ASP A 117 20.18 3.79 5.06
CA ASP A 117 20.02 5.01 4.28
C ASP A 117 18.63 5.61 4.50
N ILE A 118 18.58 6.59 5.41
CA ILE A 118 17.34 7.31 5.77
C ILE A 118 16.94 8.25 4.63
N THR A 119 17.91 8.91 3.99
CA THR A 119 17.70 9.81 2.85
C THR A 119 17.01 9.12 1.70
N SER A 120 17.47 7.92 1.33
CA SER A 120 16.84 7.12 0.28
C SER A 120 15.42 6.67 0.64
N ALA A 121 15.13 6.42 1.93
CA ALA A 121 13.79 6.11 2.38
C ALA A 121 12.85 7.33 2.28
N VAL A 122 13.35 8.52 2.60
CA VAL A 122 12.64 9.81 2.48
C VAL A 122 12.33 10.14 1.02
N GLU A 123 13.31 9.99 0.13
CA GLU A 123 13.12 10.23 -1.31
C GLU A 123 12.08 9.28 -1.90
N TYR A 124 12.11 8.01 -1.49
CA TYR A 124 11.14 7.01 -1.93
C TYR A 124 9.70 7.38 -1.54
N VAL A 125 9.47 7.89 -0.32
CA VAL A 125 8.15 8.38 0.09
C VAL A 125 7.70 9.55 -0.79
N LYS A 126 8.58 10.53 -1.04
CA LYS A 126 8.27 11.68 -1.90
C LYS A 126 7.93 11.25 -3.33
N GLU A 127 8.66 10.29 -3.89
CA GLU A 127 8.37 9.70 -5.20
C GLU A 127 6.96 9.08 -5.23
N LYS A 128 6.59 8.29 -4.21
CA LYS A 128 5.27 7.64 -4.16
C LYS A 128 4.13 8.63 -3.95
N VAL A 129 4.35 9.69 -3.18
CA VAL A 129 3.39 10.81 -3.07
C VAL A 129 3.24 11.51 -4.43
N THR A 130 4.34 11.68 -5.17
CA THR A 130 4.32 12.25 -6.54
C THR A 130 3.55 11.34 -7.50
N ASP A 131 3.75 10.03 -7.42
CA ASP A 131 3.03 9.05 -8.23
C ASP A 131 1.53 9.05 -7.96
N LEU A 132 1.13 9.23 -6.70
CA LEU A 132 -0.27 9.36 -6.30
C LEU A 132 -0.93 10.58 -6.95
N TYR A 133 -0.31 11.76 -6.83
CA TYR A 133 -0.85 12.97 -7.46
C TYR A 133 -0.94 12.82 -8.99
N ASN A 134 0.01 12.13 -9.62
CA ASN A 134 0.03 11.95 -11.07
C ASN A 134 -0.82 10.76 -11.59
N ASP A 135 -1.65 10.15 -10.75
CA ASP A 135 -2.47 8.95 -11.10
C ASP A 135 -1.65 7.79 -11.70
N ARG A 136 -0.39 7.65 -11.26
CA ARG A 136 0.53 6.58 -11.68
C ARG A 136 0.46 5.34 -10.80
N VAL A 137 -0.32 5.39 -9.72
CA VAL A 137 -0.54 4.26 -8.82
C VAL A 137 -1.65 3.35 -9.36
N ASP A 138 -1.48 2.04 -9.19
CA ASP A 138 -2.51 1.07 -9.57
C ASP A 138 -3.70 1.16 -8.61
N LEU A 139 -4.91 0.99 -9.13
CA LEU A 139 -6.12 0.94 -8.32
C LEU A 139 -6.03 -0.16 -7.26
N PHE A 140 -5.41 -1.30 -7.60
CA PHE A 140 -5.21 -2.41 -6.66
C PHE A 140 -4.50 -1.97 -5.37
N ASP A 141 -3.53 -1.06 -5.48
CA ASP A 141 -2.77 -0.59 -4.33
C ASP A 141 -3.57 0.37 -3.44
N LEU A 142 -4.67 0.94 -3.96
CA LEU A 142 -5.56 1.84 -3.23
C LEU A 142 -6.73 1.10 -2.57
N ILE A 143 -6.96 -0.18 -2.87
CA ILE A 143 -8.07 -0.93 -2.29
C ILE A 143 -7.89 -1.07 -0.77
N ILE A 144 -8.94 -0.70 -0.04
CA ILE A 144 -9.11 -0.94 1.38
C ILE A 144 -10.11 -2.08 1.54
N SER A 145 -9.88 -2.97 2.50
CA SER A 145 -10.78 -4.10 2.71
C SER A 145 -11.18 -4.22 4.18
N LYS A 146 -12.46 -4.51 4.44
CA LYS A 146 -12.97 -4.69 5.81
C LYS A 146 -14.01 -5.79 5.88
N THR A 147 -13.96 -6.58 6.94
CA THR A 147 -14.90 -7.70 7.15
C THR A 147 -16.26 -7.18 7.58
N TYR A 148 -17.31 -7.64 6.90
CA TYR A 148 -18.70 -7.36 7.23
C TYR A 148 -19.18 -8.32 8.32
N THR A 149 -19.25 -7.83 9.55
CA THR A 149 -19.44 -8.68 10.73
C THR A 149 -20.87 -8.73 11.24
N LYS A 150 -21.68 -7.70 11.00
CA LYS A 150 -23.06 -7.60 11.49
C LYS A 150 -23.92 -6.84 10.50
N THR A 151 -25.24 -7.04 10.53
CA THR A 151 -26.18 -6.29 9.68
C THR A 151 -26.54 -4.93 10.27
N ASN A 152 -26.62 -4.82 11.60
CA ASN A 152 -27.08 -3.61 12.28
C ASN A 152 -25.90 -2.91 12.97
N TYR A 153 -25.37 -1.86 12.34
CA TYR A 153 -24.31 -1.03 12.92
C TYR A 153 -24.89 0.26 13.47
N ALA A 154 -24.58 0.59 14.73
CA ALA A 154 -24.95 1.88 15.33
C ALA A 154 -24.27 3.07 14.64
N VAL A 155 -23.10 2.84 14.03
CA VAL A 155 -22.32 3.87 13.32
C VAL A 155 -22.21 3.47 11.85
N LYS A 156 -22.69 4.36 10.96
CA LYS A 156 -22.49 4.21 9.52
C LYS A 156 -21.00 4.28 9.18
N SER A 157 -20.54 3.28 8.44
CA SER A 157 -19.14 3.19 8.02
C SER A 157 -19.07 2.79 6.55
N ALA A 158 -17.95 3.12 5.89
CA ALA A 158 -17.76 2.95 4.44
C ALA A 158 -18.20 1.58 3.92
N HIS A 159 -17.61 0.50 4.43
CA HIS A 159 -17.98 -0.86 4.01
C HIS A 159 -19.46 -1.21 4.20
N VAL A 160 -20.16 -0.64 5.19
CA VAL A 160 -21.59 -0.94 5.45
C VAL A 160 -22.47 -0.25 4.42
N GLU A 161 -22.22 1.02 4.16
CA GLU A 161 -22.95 1.77 3.12
C GLU A 161 -22.71 1.16 1.73
N LEU A 162 -21.48 0.68 1.47
CA LEU A 162 -21.18 -0.03 0.23
C LEU A 162 -21.97 -1.35 0.10
N VAL A 163 -22.15 -2.12 1.18
CA VAL A 163 -23.01 -3.33 1.14
C VAL A 163 -24.41 -2.98 0.69
N GLU A 164 -24.98 -1.89 1.20
CA GLU A 164 -26.32 -1.46 0.80
C GLU A 164 -26.37 -1.06 -0.68
N LYS A 165 -25.32 -0.39 -1.19
CA LYS A 165 -25.19 -0.09 -2.63
C LYS A 165 -25.07 -1.35 -3.47
N LEU A 166 -24.27 -2.33 -3.04
CA LEU A 166 -24.07 -3.61 -3.72
C LEU A 166 -25.37 -4.43 -3.78
N LYS A 167 -26.12 -4.50 -2.67
CA LYS A 167 -27.43 -5.16 -2.62
C LYS A 167 -28.45 -4.50 -3.56
N LYS A 168 -28.47 -3.16 -3.64
CA LYS A 168 -29.31 -2.42 -4.60
C LYS A 168 -28.94 -2.73 -6.05
N ARG A 169 -27.69 -3.11 -6.32
CA ARG A 169 -27.19 -3.55 -7.63
C ARG A 169 -27.36 -5.05 -7.88
N GLY A 170 -27.99 -5.79 -6.96
CA GLY A 170 -28.21 -7.24 -7.09
C GLY A 170 -26.99 -8.11 -6.75
N VAL A 171 -25.98 -7.56 -6.05
CA VAL A 171 -24.83 -8.33 -5.57
C VAL A 171 -25.08 -8.78 -4.13
N ASP A 172 -25.12 -10.09 -3.94
CA ASP A 172 -25.30 -10.70 -2.62
C ASP A 172 -23.99 -10.69 -1.82
N VAL A 173 -24.05 -10.09 -0.62
CA VAL A 173 -22.92 -10.04 0.33
C VAL A 173 -23.35 -10.69 1.64
N LYS A 174 -22.54 -11.65 2.12
CA LYS A 174 -22.83 -12.42 3.34
C LYS A 174 -22.07 -11.87 4.53
N ILE A 175 -22.60 -12.14 5.72
CA ILE A 175 -21.91 -11.86 6.98
C ILE A 175 -20.67 -12.75 7.04
N GLY A 176 -19.53 -12.15 7.33
CA GLY A 176 -18.22 -12.80 7.31
C GLY A 176 -17.37 -12.43 6.09
N ASP A 177 -17.99 -11.93 5.01
CA ASP A 177 -17.27 -11.56 3.80
C ASP A 177 -16.38 -10.34 4.03
N ARG A 178 -15.24 -10.31 3.35
CA ARG A 178 -14.33 -9.16 3.37
C ARG A 178 -14.61 -8.31 2.14
N ILE A 179 -15.03 -7.07 2.38
CA ILE A 179 -15.54 -6.19 1.34
C ILE A 179 -14.41 -5.25 0.91
N PRO A 180 -13.92 -5.34 -0.34
CA PRO A 180 -13.01 -4.38 -0.91
C PRO A 180 -13.75 -3.11 -1.31
N TYR A 181 -13.14 -1.95 -1.07
CA TYR A 181 -13.66 -0.66 -1.48
C TYR A 181 -12.55 0.35 -1.72
N VAL A 182 -12.88 1.37 -2.49
CA VAL A 182 -12.04 2.57 -2.66
C VAL A 182 -12.82 3.81 -2.26
N ILE A 183 -12.11 4.85 -1.83
CA ILE A 183 -12.70 6.16 -1.57
C ILE A 183 -12.60 7.02 -2.83
N VAL A 184 -13.76 7.35 -3.40
CA VAL A 184 -13.89 8.18 -4.60
C VAL A 184 -13.99 9.65 -4.25
N SER A 185 -13.65 10.54 -5.19
CA SER A 185 -13.84 11.98 -5.00
C SER A 185 -15.33 12.31 -4.89
N GLY A 186 -15.68 13.16 -3.93
CA GLY A 186 -17.04 13.65 -3.71
C GLY A 186 -17.07 15.15 -3.40
N GLY A 187 -18.23 15.66 -3.01
CA GLY A 187 -18.39 17.01 -2.50
C GLY A 187 -17.58 17.23 -1.22
N LYS A 188 -17.20 18.49 -0.95
CA LYS A 188 -16.36 18.87 0.19
C LYS A 188 -16.97 18.48 1.55
N ASN A 189 -18.30 18.38 1.63
CA ASN A 189 -19.03 18.03 2.85
C ASN A 189 -19.55 16.59 2.84
N ASP A 190 -19.25 15.80 1.81
CA ASP A 190 -19.70 14.42 1.72
C ASP A 190 -18.97 13.59 2.76
N LYS A 191 -19.73 12.76 3.47
CA LYS A 191 -19.18 11.92 4.52
C LYS A 191 -18.40 10.78 3.87
N ILE A 192 -17.36 10.31 4.57
CA ILE A 192 -16.45 9.27 4.06
C ILE A 192 -17.22 8.00 3.66
N TYR A 193 -18.30 7.67 4.38
CA TYR A 193 -19.09 6.48 4.06
C TYR A 193 -19.85 6.60 2.74
N ASP A 194 -20.28 7.80 2.34
CA ASP A 194 -20.97 8.05 1.07
C ASP A 194 -20.00 7.95 -0.12
N LYS A 195 -18.75 8.35 0.11
CA LYS A 195 -17.63 8.30 -0.85
C LYS A 195 -17.03 6.90 -1.05
N SER A 196 -17.56 5.88 -0.38
CA SER A 196 -17.11 4.50 -0.59
C SER A 196 -17.75 3.89 -1.83
N GLU A 197 -16.94 3.23 -2.67
CA GLU A 197 -17.40 2.60 -3.89
C GLU A 197 -16.66 1.28 -4.16
N ASP A 198 -17.32 0.38 -4.88
CA ASP A 198 -16.72 -0.87 -5.34
C ASP A 198 -15.60 -0.58 -6.36
N PRO A 199 -14.41 -1.20 -6.25
CA PRO A 199 -13.28 -0.88 -7.14
C PRO A 199 -13.58 -1.17 -8.60
N LEU A 200 -14.34 -2.24 -8.91
CA LEU A 200 -14.70 -2.57 -10.29
C LEU A 200 -15.69 -1.54 -10.84
N TYR A 201 -16.71 -1.19 -10.06
CA TYR A 201 -17.69 -0.17 -10.45
C TYR A 201 -17.03 1.21 -10.66
N ALA A 202 -16.11 1.60 -9.78
CA ALA A 202 -15.34 2.85 -9.91
C ALA A 202 -14.51 2.85 -11.20
N LEU A 203 -13.88 1.72 -11.52
CA LEU A 203 -13.09 1.56 -12.73
C LEU A 203 -13.98 1.59 -13.99
N GLU A 204 -15.10 0.87 -14.00
CA GLU A 204 -16.04 0.79 -15.14
C GLU A 204 -16.71 2.12 -15.44
N ASN A 205 -17.03 2.91 -14.41
CA ASN A 205 -17.68 4.21 -14.56
C ASN A 205 -16.70 5.39 -14.67
N ASN A 206 -15.39 5.14 -14.64
CA ASN A 206 -14.33 6.14 -14.63
C ASN A 206 -14.52 7.18 -13.50
N ILE A 207 -14.84 6.69 -12.30
CA ILE A 207 -15.04 7.54 -11.11
C ILE A 207 -13.66 7.89 -10.53
N PRO A 208 -13.37 9.18 -10.26
CA PRO A 208 -12.06 9.60 -9.81
C PRO A 208 -11.86 9.23 -8.34
N ILE A 209 -10.61 8.93 -7.97
CA ILE A 209 -10.22 8.54 -6.62
C ILE A 209 -9.86 9.79 -5.79
N ASP A 210 -10.22 9.80 -4.51
CA ASP A 210 -9.90 10.89 -3.58
C ASP A 210 -8.45 10.76 -3.08
N ILE A 211 -7.50 11.34 -3.82
CA ILE A 211 -6.05 11.25 -3.52
C ILE A 211 -5.74 11.88 -2.16
N GLU A 212 -6.35 13.04 -1.88
CA GLU A 212 -6.18 13.76 -0.61
C GLU A 212 -6.59 12.89 0.59
N TYR A 213 -7.69 12.12 0.48
CA TYR A 213 -8.06 11.15 1.51
C TYR A 213 -6.94 10.12 1.78
N TYR A 214 -6.34 9.51 0.74
CA TYR A 214 -5.27 8.52 0.94
C TYR A 214 -4.02 9.14 1.56
N ILE A 215 -3.66 10.35 1.17
CA ILE A 215 -2.50 11.03 1.75
C ILE A 215 -2.74 11.34 3.23
N GLU A 216 -3.86 11.98 3.57
CA GLU A 216 -4.13 12.42 4.94
C GLU A 216 -4.48 11.28 5.89
N HIS A 217 -5.31 10.33 5.45
CA HIS A 217 -5.91 9.33 6.34
C HIS A 217 -5.17 7.99 6.29
N GLN A 218 -4.59 7.61 5.15
CA GLN A 218 -3.88 6.33 5.02
C GLN A 218 -2.37 6.48 5.21
N LEU A 219 -1.74 7.49 4.60
CA LEU A 219 -0.28 7.60 4.55
C LEU A 219 0.33 8.48 5.64
N SER A 220 -0.29 9.62 5.97
CA SER A 220 0.28 10.63 6.87
C SER A 220 0.61 10.04 8.25
N ASN A 221 -0.39 9.46 8.93
CA ASN A 221 -0.21 8.95 10.29
C ASN A 221 0.85 7.84 10.41
N PRO A 222 0.90 6.80 9.55
CA PRO A 222 1.95 5.79 9.62
C PRO A 222 3.34 6.30 9.30
N ILE A 223 3.47 7.21 8.32
CA ILE A 223 4.76 7.78 7.92
C ILE A 223 5.31 8.67 9.02
N HIS A 224 4.47 9.52 9.64
CA HIS A 224 4.83 10.28 10.84
C HIS A 224 5.37 9.36 11.93
N ARG A 225 4.63 8.30 12.29
CA ARG A 225 5.09 7.37 13.33
C ARG A 225 6.44 6.71 13.00
N LEU A 226 6.71 6.43 11.73
CA LEU A 226 7.98 5.83 11.31
C LEU A 226 9.14 6.83 11.36
N PHE A 227 8.93 8.06 10.91
CA PHE A 227 9.99 9.05 10.70
C PHE A 227 10.14 10.07 11.83
N ASP A 228 9.13 10.33 12.66
CA ASP A 228 9.21 11.27 13.79
C ASP A 228 10.39 10.95 14.74
N PRO A 229 10.75 9.67 15.03
CA PRO A 229 11.93 9.35 15.86
C PRO A 229 13.29 9.56 15.16
N ILE A 230 13.27 9.89 13.87
CA ILE A 230 14.42 9.92 12.96
C ILE A 230 14.68 11.34 12.42
N MET A 231 13.62 12.10 12.13
CA MET A 231 13.69 13.43 11.53
C MET A 231 12.65 14.38 12.15
N ASP A 232 12.99 15.67 12.23
CA ASP A 232 12.14 16.67 12.91
C ASP A 232 10.93 17.15 12.08
N ASN A 233 11.03 17.16 10.74
CA ASN A 233 9.99 17.72 9.87
C ASN A 233 9.45 16.73 8.81
N VAL A 234 8.71 15.74 9.27
CA VAL A 234 8.06 14.73 8.41
C VAL A 234 6.95 15.33 7.54
N SER A 235 6.30 16.41 7.98
CA SER A 235 5.25 17.09 7.21
C SER A 235 5.76 17.60 5.85
N SER A 236 7.06 17.90 5.74
CA SER A 236 7.69 18.31 4.49
C SER A 236 7.64 17.23 3.39
N LEU A 237 7.45 15.96 3.74
CA LEU A 237 7.33 14.85 2.78
C LEU A 237 6.06 14.94 1.93
N PHE A 238 5.01 15.58 2.47
CA PHE A 238 3.71 15.73 1.82
C PHE A 238 3.53 17.13 1.20
N LYS A 239 4.30 18.12 1.65
CA LYS A 239 4.25 19.51 1.17
C LYS A 239 5.13 19.69 -0.07
N GLY A 240 4.64 20.43 -1.06
CA GLY A 240 5.45 20.85 -2.22
C GLY A 240 5.45 19.88 -3.42
N VAL A 241 4.71 18.77 -3.33
CA VAL A 241 4.53 17.81 -4.44
C VAL A 241 3.28 18.14 -5.29
N HIS A 242 2.75 19.36 -5.17
CA HIS A 242 1.79 19.88 -6.15
C HIS A 242 2.55 20.07 -7.46
N VAL A 243 2.66 19.01 -8.25
CA VAL A 243 3.08 19.10 -9.65
C VAL A 243 2.10 20.09 -10.29
N ALA A 244 2.60 21.30 -10.58
CA ALA A 244 1.89 22.33 -11.31
C ALA A 244 1.44 21.74 -12.65
N GLY A 245 0.22 21.20 -12.69
CA GLY A 245 -0.25 20.44 -13.85
C GLY A 245 -1.11 19.21 -13.54
N THR A 246 -1.43 18.88 -12.27
CA THR A 246 -2.39 17.82 -11.99
C THR A 246 -3.74 18.19 -12.60
N LYS A 247 -4.06 17.60 -13.76
CA LYS A 247 -5.41 17.64 -14.33
C LYS A 247 -6.29 16.87 -13.37
N LYS A 248 -6.89 17.56 -12.38
CA LYS A 248 -8.00 16.98 -11.64
C LYS A 248 -9.06 16.65 -12.68
N SER A 249 -9.20 15.36 -12.99
CA SER A 249 -10.30 14.86 -13.81
C SER A 249 -11.58 15.20 -13.04
N LYS A 250 -12.15 16.38 -13.33
CA LYS A 250 -13.45 16.76 -12.80
C LYS A 250 -14.45 15.81 -13.44
N VAL A 251 -14.82 14.77 -12.70
CA VAL A 251 -15.91 13.91 -13.13
C VAL A 251 -17.18 14.52 -12.58
N ILE A 252 -18.02 14.95 -13.52
CA ILE A 252 -19.41 15.27 -13.25
C ILE A 252 -20.14 13.92 -13.28
N SER A 253 -20.28 13.30 -12.11
CA SER A 253 -21.16 12.15 -11.94
C SER A 253 -22.60 12.64 -11.72
N GLY A 254 -23.57 12.00 -12.37
CA GLY A 254 -25.00 12.32 -12.25
C GLY A 254 -25.70 12.54 -13.59
N PRO A 255 -27.00 12.93 -13.56
CA PRO A 255 -27.83 13.14 -14.75
C PRO A 255 -27.24 14.15 -15.75
N LEU A 256 -26.41 15.08 -15.26
CA LEU A 256 -25.72 16.09 -16.05
C LEU A 256 -24.68 15.52 -17.02
N LYS A 257 -24.16 14.30 -16.79
CA LYS A 257 -23.19 13.64 -17.69
C LYS A 257 -23.75 13.42 -19.10
N GLY A 258 -25.06 13.18 -19.22
CA GLY A 258 -25.73 13.00 -20.51
C GLY A 258 -25.81 14.27 -21.37
N PHE A 259 -25.65 15.45 -20.76
CA PHE A 259 -25.76 16.74 -21.44
C PHE A 259 -24.39 17.37 -21.77
N LEU A 260 -23.28 16.75 -21.35
CA LEU A 260 -21.93 17.23 -21.59
C LEU A 260 -21.39 16.72 -22.93
N VAL A 261 -21.20 17.63 -23.88
CA VAL A 261 -20.46 17.34 -25.11
C VAL A 261 -18.97 17.46 -24.83
N VAL A 262 -18.26 16.33 -24.87
CA VAL A 262 -16.79 16.31 -24.74
C VAL A 262 -16.19 16.91 -26.01
N LYS A 263 -15.68 18.15 -25.92
CA LYS A 263 -14.92 18.77 -27.01
C LYS A 263 -13.55 18.12 -27.14
N ASP A 264 -13.10 17.94 -28.38
CA ASP A 264 -11.75 17.46 -28.63
C ASP A 264 -10.70 18.47 -28.18
N GLN A 265 -9.53 17.98 -27.78
CA GLN A 265 -8.40 18.81 -27.36
C GLN A 265 -7.21 18.52 -28.28
N CYS A 266 -6.49 19.58 -28.64
CA CYS A 266 -5.31 19.46 -29.48
C CYS A 266 -4.25 18.59 -28.77
N VAL A 267 -3.73 17.56 -29.45
CA VAL A 267 -2.76 16.65 -28.82
C VAL A 267 -1.42 17.33 -28.50
N GLY A 268 -1.07 18.39 -29.22
CA GLY A 268 0.15 19.14 -28.96
C GLY A 268 0.04 20.13 -27.79
N CYS A 269 -0.89 21.08 -27.89
CA CYS A 269 -1.01 22.20 -26.96
C CYS A 269 -2.19 22.13 -25.98
N GLY A 270 -3.11 21.16 -26.15
CA GLY A 270 -4.29 21.00 -25.29
C GLY A 270 -5.42 22.00 -25.53
N THR A 271 -5.33 22.85 -26.55
CA THR A 271 -6.40 23.81 -26.88
C THR A 271 -7.70 23.07 -27.23
N PRO A 272 -8.85 23.44 -26.64
CA PRO A 272 -10.13 22.81 -26.93
C PRO A 272 -10.63 23.18 -28.32
N GLY A 273 -11.29 22.26 -29.01
CA GLY A 273 -11.86 22.44 -30.34
C GLY A 273 -11.48 21.31 -31.28
N THR A 274 -10.25 21.32 -31.78
CA THR A 274 -9.76 20.36 -32.78
C THR A 274 -8.70 19.43 -32.20
N ILE A 275 -8.60 18.21 -32.74
CA ILE A 275 -7.58 17.22 -32.35
C ILE A 275 -6.15 17.69 -32.67
N LEU A 276 -6.00 18.57 -33.66
CA LEU A 276 -4.75 19.25 -34.01
C LEU A 276 -5.07 20.72 -34.33
N CYS A 277 -4.38 21.66 -33.70
CA CYS A 277 -4.51 23.08 -34.02
C CYS A 277 -3.54 23.46 -35.15
N SER A 278 -3.79 24.60 -35.80
CA SER A 278 -2.95 25.13 -36.89
C SER A 278 -1.48 25.30 -36.48
N GLY A 279 -1.21 25.69 -35.23
CA GLY A 279 0.14 25.84 -34.69
C GLY A 279 0.88 24.51 -34.47
N CYS A 280 0.17 23.47 -34.03
CA CYS A 280 0.76 22.14 -33.78
C CYS A 280 0.88 21.28 -35.05
N ARG A 281 0.37 21.74 -36.19
CA ARG A 281 0.41 21.01 -37.45
C ARG A 281 1.82 20.77 -37.98
N ARG A 282 2.74 21.70 -37.72
CA ARG A 282 4.16 21.58 -38.11
C ARG A 282 4.88 20.43 -37.41
N ASP A 283 4.59 20.24 -36.12
CA ASP A 283 5.19 19.20 -35.28
C ASP A 283 4.35 17.90 -35.26
N PHE A 284 3.47 17.72 -36.25
CA PHE A 284 2.57 16.57 -36.30
C PHE A 284 3.27 15.21 -36.17
N PRO A 285 4.38 14.91 -36.90
CA PRO A 285 5.04 13.62 -36.80
C PRO A 285 5.50 13.29 -35.37
N LYS A 286 5.91 14.31 -34.60
CA LYS A 286 6.33 14.16 -33.22
C LYS A 286 5.18 13.75 -32.32
N TYR A 287 4.01 14.38 -32.47
CA TYR A 287 2.82 14.03 -31.69
C TYR A 287 2.26 12.67 -32.07
N LEU A 288 2.25 12.35 -33.37
CA LEU A 288 1.83 11.05 -33.88
C LEU A 288 2.71 9.94 -33.30
N TYR A 289 4.03 10.09 -33.38
CA TYR A 289 4.98 9.13 -32.82
C TYR A 289 4.77 8.93 -31.32
N LYS A 290 4.54 10.01 -30.57
CA LYS A 290 4.28 9.93 -29.12
C LYS A 290 3.04 9.10 -28.80
N ILE A 291 1.92 9.33 -29.50
CA ILE A 291 0.67 8.59 -29.28
C ILE A 291 0.83 7.13 -29.68
N TYR A 292 1.46 6.85 -30.82
CA TYR A 292 1.71 5.48 -31.26
C TYR A 292 2.64 4.74 -30.30
N ASN A 293 3.67 5.39 -29.79
CA ASN A 293 4.55 4.78 -28.79
C ASN A 293 3.78 4.45 -27.50
N GLU A 294 2.96 5.38 -27.01
CA GLU A 294 2.11 5.14 -25.84
C GLU A 294 1.11 4.00 -26.09
N TYR A 295 0.44 3.98 -27.24
CA TYR A 295 -0.47 2.90 -27.65
C TYR A 295 0.24 1.54 -27.69
N ASN A 296 1.44 1.49 -28.27
CA ASN A 296 2.25 0.27 -28.36
C ASN A 296 2.70 -0.22 -26.98
N GLU A 297 3.13 0.69 -26.10
CA GLU A 297 3.50 0.36 -24.71
C GLU A 297 2.32 -0.20 -23.93
N LYS A 298 1.14 0.41 -24.03
CA LYS A 298 -0.08 -0.07 -23.38
C LYS A 298 -0.54 -1.41 -23.95
N THR A 299 -0.46 -1.60 -25.26
CA THR A 299 -0.78 -2.87 -25.92
C THR A 299 0.15 -3.99 -25.47
N LYS A 300 1.47 -3.73 -25.40
CA LYS A 300 2.44 -4.69 -24.83
C LYS A 300 2.08 -5.05 -23.40
N LEU A 301 1.75 -4.05 -22.57
CA LEU A 301 1.37 -4.28 -21.17
C LEU A 301 0.08 -5.10 -21.04
N PHE A 302 -0.92 -4.83 -21.89
CA PHE A 302 -2.16 -5.61 -21.95
C PHE A 302 -1.88 -7.07 -22.31
N ASN A 303 -1.10 -7.29 -23.38
CA ASN A 303 -0.74 -8.64 -23.83
C ASN A 303 0.03 -9.41 -22.75
N MET A 304 0.93 -8.75 -22.03
CA MET A 304 1.62 -9.35 -20.87
C MET A 304 0.61 -9.77 -19.80
N CYS A 305 -0.29 -8.88 -19.39
CA CYS A 305 -1.30 -9.18 -18.38
C CYS A 305 -2.21 -10.35 -18.83
N TRP A 306 -2.65 -10.34 -20.08
CA TRP A 306 -3.53 -11.37 -20.63
C TRP A 306 -2.84 -12.75 -20.71
N ARG A 307 -1.58 -12.78 -21.14
CA ARG A 307 -0.76 -14.00 -21.17
C ARG A 307 -0.60 -14.60 -19.78
N GLU A 308 -0.34 -13.79 -18.76
CA GLU A 308 -0.24 -14.28 -17.38
C GLU A 308 -1.59 -14.82 -16.88
N CYS A 309 -2.72 -14.20 -17.26
CA CYS A 309 -4.04 -14.76 -16.94
C CYS A 309 -4.29 -16.13 -17.62
N GLN A 310 -3.94 -16.29 -18.89
CA GLN A 310 -4.06 -17.58 -19.60
C GLN A 310 -3.19 -18.67 -18.95
N ARG A 311 -1.96 -18.32 -18.55
CA ARG A 311 -1.06 -19.21 -17.80
C ARG A 311 -1.64 -19.61 -16.45
N CYS A 312 -2.20 -18.66 -15.71
CA CYS A 312 -2.85 -18.90 -14.43
C CYS A 312 -4.05 -19.86 -14.56
N MET A 313 -4.88 -19.68 -15.60
CA MET A 313 -6.00 -20.57 -15.92
C MET A 313 -5.55 -21.91 -16.53
N LYS A 314 -4.28 -22.02 -16.96
CA LYS A 314 -3.72 -23.16 -17.69
C LYS A 314 -4.48 -23.50 -18.97
N SER A 315 -5.04 -22.48 -19.63
CA SER A 315 -5.76 -22.65 -20.89
C SER A 315 -5.51 -21.46 -21.80
N THR A 316 -5.20 -21.76 -23.06
CA THR A 316 -5.01 -20.79 -24.14
C THR A 316 -6.21 -20.72 -25.09
N MET A 317 -7.06 -21.75 -25.09
CA MET A 317 -8.18 -21.90 -26.01
C MET A 317 -9.49 -21.33 -25.46
N THR A 318 -9.64 -21.32 -24.12
CA THR A 318 -10.87 -20.83 -23.48
C THR A 318 -10.76 -19.36 -23.10
N GLU A 319 -11.89 -18.67 -23.03
CA GLU A 319 -11.95 -17.30 -22.55
C GLU A 319 -11.55 -17.19 -21.08
N VAL A 320 -10.87 -16.10 -20.71
CA VAL A 320 -10.42 -15.85 -19.34
C VAL A 320 -11.56 -15.23 -18.52
N ILE A 321 -12.38 -16.07 -17.89
CA ILE A 321 -13.44 -15.67 -16.96
C ILE A 321 -12.89 -15.74 -15.52
N CYS A 322 -12.25 -14.66 -15.07
CA CYS A 322 -11.65 -14.58 -13.73
C CYS A 322 -12.22 -13.38 -12.97
N VAL A 323 -12.65 -13.62 -11.73
CA VAL A 323 -13.22 -12.63 -10.79
C VAL A 323 -12.41 -12.51 -9.49
N ASN A 324 -11.15 -12.96 -9.50
CA ASN A 324 -10.27 -12.88 -8.34
C ASN A 324 -9.83 -11.42 -8.09
N ASP A 325 -10.55 -10.74 -7.22
CA ASP A 325 -10.31 -9.36 -6.76
C ASP A 325 -8.98 -9.19 -6.00
N GLY A 326 -8.47 -10.26 -5.38
CA GLY A 326 -7.17 -10.30 -4.74
C GLY A 326 -5.98 -10.34 -5.71
N CYS A 327 -6.22 -10.49 -7.02
CA CYS A 327 -5.17 -10.56 -8.02
C CYS A 327 -4.71 -9.15 -8.47
N PRO A 328 -3.41 -8.82 -8.41
CA PRO A 328 -2.91 -7.52 -8.86
C PRO A 328 -3.08 -7.30 -10.38
N ILE A 329 -3.24 -8.37 -11.17
CA ILE A 329 -3.45 -8.27 -12.62
C ILE A 329 -4.92 -7.96 -12.95
N PHE A 330 -5.86 -8.27 -12.06
CA PHE A 330 -7.30 -8.20 -12.33
C PHE A 330 -7.77 -6.79 -12.68
N TYR A 331 -7.47 -5.79 -11.84
CA TYR A 331 -7.83 -4.39 -12.13
C TYR A 331 -6.92 -3.79 -13.20
N LYS A 332 -5.65 -4.18 -13.23
CA LYS A 332 -4.66 -3.69 -14.17
C LYS A 332 -5.05 -3.98 -15.62
N ARG A 333 -5.48 -5.20 -15.95
CA ARG A 333 -5.89 -5.55 -17.32
C ARG A 333 -7.10 -4.74 -17.78
N ILE A 334 -8.04 -4.45 -16.88
CA ILE A 334 -9.26 -3.66 -17.19
C ILE A 334 -8.88 -2.19 -17.40
N LYS A 335 -8.04 -1.61 -16.52
CA LYS A 335 -7.52 -0.24 -16.65
C LYS A 335 -6.77 -0.06 -17.97
N VAL A 336 -5.87 -0.99 -18.31
CA VAL A 336 -5.08 -0.91 -19.55
C VAL A 336 -5.95 -1.08 -20.78
N LYS A 337 -6.96 -1.98 -20.76
CA LYS A 337 -7.93 -2.12 -21.86
C LYS A 337 -8.63 -0.79 -22.19
N LYS A 338 -9.14 -0.10 -21.15
CA LYS A 338 -9.77 1.22 -21.33
C LYS A 338 -8.81 2.28 -21.88
N GLN A 339 -7.56 2.29 -21.40
CA GLN A 339 -6.54 3.21 -21.92
C GLN A 339 -6.24 2.95 -23.41
N ILE A 340 -6.23 1.68 -23.84
CA ILE A 340 -6.07 1.31 -25.24
C ILE A 340 -7.25 1.80 -26.08
N GLU A 341 -8.49 1.62 -25.61
CA GLU A 341 -9.70 2.11 -26.30
C GLU A 341 -9.68 3.63 -26.48
N GLU A 342 -9.29 4.38 -25.44
CA GLU A 342 -9.13 5.84 -25.51
C GLU A 342 -8.03 6.28 -26.49
N LEU A 343 -6.88 5.60 -26.48
CA LEU A 343 -5.76 5.88 -27.39
C LEU A 343 -6.11 5.52 -28.83
N GLN A 344 -6.78 4.40 -29.07
CA GLN A 344 -7.26 4.00 -30.38
C GLN A 344 -8.23 5.04 -30.95
N GLY A 345 -9.14 5.57 -30.12
CA GLY A 345 -10.03 6.67 -30.51
C GLY A 345 -9.25 7.92 -30.95
N LYS A 346 -8.17 8.28 -30.25
CA LYS A 346 -7.30 9.40 -30.64
C LYS A 346 -6.56 9.12 -31.95
N VAL A 347 -6.03 7.92 -32.12
CA VAL A 347 -5.32 7.51 -33.35
C VAL A 347 -6.26 7.57 -34.55
N ASN A 348 -7.47 7.04 -34.43
CA ASN A 348 -8.48 7.06 -35.50
C ASN A 348 -8.86 8.49 -35.90
N LYS A 349 -9.05 9.38 -34.92
CA LYS A 349 -9.35 10.80 -35.16
C LYS A 349 -8.20 11.55 -35.85
N ILE A 350 -6.97 11.14 -35.59
CA ILE A 350 -5.80 11.74 -36.23
C ILE A 350 -5.65 11.23 -37.66
N SER A 351 -5.89 9.94 -37.90
CA SER A 351 -5.85 9.38 -39.26
C SER A 351 -6.95 9.93 -40.16
N SER A 352 -8.07 10.40 -39.60
CA SER A 352 -9.16 11.00 -40.36
C SER A 352 -8.98 12.49 -40.65
N ILE A 353 -7.84 13.10 -40.28
CA ILE A 353 -7.58 14.51 -40.62
C ILE A 353 -7.27 14.58 -42.12
N GLU A 354 -8.13 15.27 -42.86
CA GLU A 354 -7.84 15.67 -44.24
C GLU A 354 -6.74 16.75 -44.23
N TRP A 355 -5.71 16.54 -45.05
CA TRP A 355 -4.52 17.39 -45.09
C TRP A 355 -4.65 18.52 -46.12
#